data_AF-A0A496SJI8-F1
#
_entry.id   AF-A0A496SJI8-F1
#
_cell.length_a   1.000
_cell.length_b   1.000
_cell.length_c   1.000
_cell.angle_alpha   90.00
_cell.angle_beta   90.00
_cell.angle_gamma   90.00
#
_symmetry.space_group_name_H-M   'P 1'
#
loop_
_entity.id
_entity.type
_entity.pdbx_description
1 polymer ?
#
loop_
_entity_poly.entity_id
_entity_poly.type
_entity_poly.pdbx_seq_one_letter_code
_entity_poly.pdbx_strand_id
1 'polypeptide(L)' 'MPKARYDEGWKEAIRAFFPQFVRFFFPDIARHIDFSKQVEFLDKELSRISRKGLGRRRADTLVKVSLRDGG' A
#
# COMPACT_ATOMS: atom_id res chain seq x y z
N MET A 1 -22.20 6.21 15.32
CA MET A 1 -21.89 6.25 13.86
C MET A 1 -21.12 4.99 13.49
N PRO A 2 -21.38 4.34 12.34
CA PRO A 2 -20.76 3.06 12.06
C PRO A 2 -19.29 3.24 11.64
N LYS A 3 -18.38 2.71 12.46
CA LYS A 3 -16.91 2.75 12.32
C LYS A 3 -16.41 2.28 10.94
N ALA A 4 -17.13 1.36 10.29
CA ALA A 4 -16.80 0.81 8.98
C ALA A 4 -16.73 1.88 7.87
N ARG A 5 -17.58 2.91 7.94
CA ARG A 5 -17.72 3.90 6.86
C ARG A 5 -16.56 4.90 6.80
N TYR A 6 -15.92 5.15 7.96
CA TYR A 6 -14.74 6.00 8.03
C TYR A 6 -13.47 5.25 7.59
N ASP A 7 -13.38 3.97 7.93
CA ASP A 7 -12.24 3.12 7.58
C ASP A 7 -12.11 2.93 6.07
N GLU A 8 -13.24 2.81 5.37
CA GLU A 8 -13.30 2.78 3.90
C GLU A 8 -12.83 4.09 3.27
N GLY A 9 -13.29 5.25 3.77
CA GLY A 9 -12.88 6.55 3.25
C GLY A 9 -11.38 6.82 3.40
N TRP A 10 -10.78 6.40 4.52
CA TRP A 10 -9.33 6.50 4.72
C TRP A 10 -8.55 5.58 3.78
N LYS A 11 -9.04 4.37 3.51
CA LYS A 11 -8.43 3.46 2.53
C LYS A 11 -8.48 4.03 1.12
N GLU A 12 -9.60 4.62 0.72
CA GLU A 12 -9.71 5.30 -0.58
C GLU A 12 -8.76 6.50 -0.69
N ALA A 13 -8.67 7.32 0.37
CA ALA A 13 -7.74 8.44 0.39
C ALA A 13 -6.29 7.97 0.25
N ILE A 14 -5.87 6.93 0.98
CA ILE A 14 -4.53 6.37 0.85
C ILE A 14 -4.28 5.85 -0.56
N ARG A 15 -5.27 5.23 -1.22
CA ARG A 15 -5.15 4.76 -2.61
C ARG A 15 -5.00 5.92 -3.59
N ALA A 16 -5.82 6.96 -3.44
CA ALA A 16 -5.79 8.14 -4.31
C ALA A 16 -4.51 8.97 -4.14
N PHE A 17 -3.97 9.03 -2.91
CA PHE A 17 -2.82 9.85 -2.55
C PHE A 17 -1.60 9.01 -2.17
N PHE A 18 -1.48 7.79 -2.68
CA PHE A 18 -0.42 6.87 -2.27
C PHE A 18 0.99 7.47 -2.41
N PRO A 19 1.37 8.09 -3.54
CA PRO A 19 2.68 8.72 -3.66
C PRO A 19 2.95 9.79 -2.60
N GLN A 20 1.96 10.64 -2.33
CA GLN A 20 2.04 11.72 -1.35
C GLN A 20 2.13 11.15 0.07
N PHE A 21 1.33 10.14 0.37
CA PHE A 21 1.34 9.42 1.64
C PHE A 21 2.72 8.81 1.92
N VAL A 22 3.29 8.07 0.98
CA VAL A 22 4.60 7.44 1.15
C VAL A 22 5.72 8.48 1.26
N ARG A 23 5.67 9.56 0.47
CA ARG A 23 6.64 10.67 0.59
C ARG A 23 6.58 11.36 1.95
N PHE A 24 5.39 11.49 2.54
CA PHE A 24 5.20 12.18 3.80
C PHE A 24 5.61 11.32 5.01
N PHE A 25 5.17 10.06 5.06
CA PHE A 25 5.40 9.18 6.20
C PHE A 25 6.66 8.33 6.10
N PHE A 26 7.13 8.04 4.89
CA PHE A 26 8.26 7.14 4.62
C PHE A 26 9.21 7.74 3.57
N PRO A 27 9.79 8.92 3.83
CA PRO A 27 10.58 9.66 2.85
C PRO A 27 11.76 8.85 2.29
N ASP A 28 12.44 8.07 3.13
CA ASP A 28 13.58 7.24 2.70
C ASP A 28 13.15 6.16 1.70
N ILE A 29 12.04 5.48 1.97
CA ILE A 29 11.46 4.47 1.05
C ILE A 29 11.01 5.15 -0.24
N ALA A 30 10.35 6.31 -0.12
CA ALA A 30 9.81 7.05 -1.26
C ALA A 30 10.90 7.43 -2.28
N ARG A 31 12.14 7.67 -1.83
CA ARG A 31 13.27 8.00 -2.72
C ARG A 31 13.62 6.86 -3.68
N HIS A 32 13.38 5.62 -3.29
CA HIS A 32 13.68 4.45 -4.12
C HIS A 32 12.56 4.10 -5.09
N ILE A 33 11.34 4.62 -4.87
CA ILE A 33 10.17 4.30 -5.70
C ILE A 33 10.11 5.22 -6.92
N ASP A 34 9.88 4.61 -8.09
CA ASP A 34 9.57 5.29 -9.32
C ASP A 34 8.06 5.52 -9.43
N PHE A 35 7.60 6.64 -8.89
CA PHE A 35 6.20 7.07 -8.95
C PHE A 35 5.74 7.54 -10.34
N SER A 36 6.61 7.58 -11.35
CA SER A 36 6.19 7.82 -12.73
C SER A 36 5.55 6.58 -13.36
N LYS A 37 5.85 5.40 -12.80
CA LYS A 37 5.27 4.11 -13.20
C LYS A 37 4.00 3.83 -12.41
N GLN A 38 3.17 2.94 -12.98
CA GLN A 38 1.92 2.53 -12.35
C GLN A 38 2.17 1.82 -11.01
N VAL A 39 1.39 2.22 -10.01
CA VAL A 39 1.29 1.56 -8.71
C VAL A 39 0.13 0.56 -8.75
N GLU A 40 0.37 -0.67 -8.33
CA GLU A 40 -0.63 -1.74 -8.36
C GLU A 40 -1.01 -2.19 -6.94
N PHE A 41 -2.31 -2.20 -6.64
CA PHE A 41 -2.83 -2.66 -5.35
C PHE A 41 -3.25 -4.12 -5.46
N LEU A 42 -2.60 -4.98 -4.68
CA LEU A 42 -2.67 -6.44 -4.75
C LEU A 42 -3.49 -7.03 -3.61
N ASP A 43 -4.72 -6.56 -3.43
CA ASP A 43 -5.60 -6.97 -2.32
C ASP A 43 -6.00 -8.46 -2.40
N LYS A 44 -6.16 -8.99 -3.62
CA LYS A 44 -6.52 -10.40 -3.85
C LYS A 44 -5.37 -11.32 -3.47
N GLU A 45 -4.16 -10.95 -3.85
CA GLU A 45 -2.92 -11.67 -3.56
C GLU A 45 -2.60 -11.60 -2.08
N LEU A 46 -2.85 -10.45 -1.43
CA LEU A 46 -2.69 -10.29 0.01
C LEU A 46 -3.54 -11.31 0.79
N SER A 47 -4.80 -11.53 0.40
CA SER A 47 -5.66 -12.57 0.98
C SER A 47 -5.09 -13.98 0.78
N ARG A 48 -4.37 -14.23 -0.31
CA ARG A 48 -3.71 -15.52 -0.56
C ARG A 48 -2.42 -15.68 0.26
N ILE A 49 -1.63 -14.62 0.40
CA ILE A 49 -0.36 -14.61 1.15
C ILE A 49 -0.64 -14.68 2.66
N SER A 50 -1.66 -13.98 3.16
CA SER A 50 -2.05 -14.02 4.57
C SER A 50 -2.47 -15.42 5.03
N ARG A 51 -3.10 -16.21 4.15
CA ARG A 51 -3.42 -17.63 4.39
C ARG A 51 -2.18 -18.54 4.42
N LYS A 52 -1.07 -18.14 3.80
CA LYS A 52 0.16 -18.94 3.68
C LYS A 52 1.27 -18.58 4.68
N GLY A 53 1.00 -17.71 5.66
CA GLY A 53 1.91 -17.51 6.78
C GLY A 53 2.65 -16.18 6.81
N LEU A 54 2.00 -15.07 6.45
CA LEU A 54 2.29 -13.83 7.18
C LEU A 54 2.00 -14.17 8.65
N GLY A 55 2.99 -14.09 9.54
CA GLY A 55 2.81 -14.37 10.96
C GLY A 55 1.77 -13.46 11.62
N ARG A 56 1.84 -13.24 12.94
CA ARG A 56 0.85 -12.49 13.75
C ARG A 56 0.43 -11.07 13.26
N ARG A 57 1.01 -10.53 12.18
CA ARG A 57 0.63 -9.26 11.54
C ARG A 57 -0.28 -9.52 10.33
N ARG A 58 -1.55 -9.10 10.44
CA ARG A 58 -2.41 -8.87 9.27
C ARG A 58 -2.02 -7.54 8.64
N ALA A 59 -1.61 -7.57 7.38
CA ALA A 59 -1.60 -6.37 6.55
C ALA A 59 -2.98 -6.24 5.89
N ASP A 60 -3.49 -5.01 5.81
CA ASP A 60 -4.79 -4.70 5.20
C ASP A 60 -4.67 -4.29 3.73
N THR A 61 -3.48 -3.95 3.26
CA THR A 61 -3.23 -3.53 1.88
C THR A 61 -1.83 -3.94 1.45
N LEU A 62 -1.70 -4.42 0.20
CA LEU A 62 -0.43 -4.76 -0.42
C LEU A 62 -0.29 -3.93 -1.68
N VAL A 63 0.86 -3.29 -1.84
CA VAL A 63 1.12 -2.40 -2.97
C VAL A 63 2.40 -2.81 -3.65
N LYS A 64 2.34 -3.00 -4.97
CA LYS A 64 3.48 -3.26 -5.83
C LYS A 64 3.87 -1.96 -6.53
N VAL A 65 5.16 -1.68 -6.48
CA VAL A 65 5.77 -0.46 -7.00
C VAL A 65 6.98 -0.81 -7.84
N SER A 66 7.35 0.08 -8.76
CA SER A 66 8.62 -0.01 -9.47
C SER A 66 9.69 0.76 -8.70
N LEU A 67 10.90 0.22 -8.63
CA LEU A 67 12.05 0.93 -8.07
C LEU A 67 12.80 1.69 -9.16
N ARG A 68 13.41 2.83 -8.80
CA ARG A 68 14.20 3.66 -9.72
C ARG A 68 15.46 2.96 -10.21
N ASP A 69 16.12 2.21 -9.31
CA ASP A 69 17.42 1.60 -9.58
C ASP A 69 17.32 0.14 -10.05
N GLY A 70 16.14 -0.29 -10.53
CA GLY A 70 15.96 -1.60 -11.18
C GLY A 70 16.52 -2.78 -10.39
N GLY A 71 15.98 -3.02 -9.19
CA GLY A 71 16.25 -4.26 -8.44
C GLY A 71 15.76 -5.50 -9.16
#